data_AF-A0A1D6K808-F1
#
_entry.id   AF-A0A1D6K808-F1
#
_cell.length_a   1.000
_cell.length_b   1.000
_cell.length_c   1.000
_cell.angle_alpha   90.00
_cell.angle_beta   90.00
_cell.angle_gamma   90.00
#
_symmetry.space_group_name_H-M   'P 1'
#
loop_
_entity.id
_entity.type
_entity.pdbx_description
1 polymer ?
#
loop_
_entity_poly.entity_id
_entity_poly.type
_entity_poly.pdbx_seq_one_letter_code
_entity_poly.pdbx_strand_id
1 'polypeptide(L)' 'MSTYPRTYDLIHADSMFTLYKNRCEMDRILLEMDRILRPRGTVIIREDVDLLVKVKSLANGISRRTVK' A
#
# COMPACT_ATOMS: atom_id res chain seq x y z
N MET A 1 -6.98 17.56 6.23
CA MET A 1 -6.00 17.30 7.30
C MET A 1 -5.06 16.22 6.79
N SER A 2 -3.79 16.57 6.53
CA SER A 2 -2.79 15.61 6.03
C SER A 2 -2.41 14.68 7.17
N THR A 3 -2.60 13.38 6.99
CA THR A 3 -2.07 12.36 7.91
C THR A 3 -0.56 12.55 8.00
N TYR A 4 -0.04 12.73 9.21
CA TYR A 4 1.39 12.96 9.46
C TYR A 4 2.24 11.76 9.01
N PRO A 5 3.43 11.99 8.43
CA PRO A 5 4.28 10.90 7.98
C PRO A 5 4.80 10.07 9.17
N ARG A 6 4.88 8.74 9.00
CA ARG A 6 5.54 7.78 9.91
C ARG A 6 4.85 7.49 11.26
N THR A 7 3.52 7.55 11.32
CA THR A 7 2.78 7.34 12.57
C THR A 7 2.35 5.89 12.80
N TYR A 8 2.21 5.09 11.74
CA TYR A 8 1.67 3.74 11.85
C TYR A 8 2.74 2.66 11.67
N ASP A 9 2.65 1.62 12.49
CA ASP A 9 3.49 0.42 12.44
C ASP A 9 2.85 -0.69 11.59
N LEU A 10 1.53 -0.66 11.41
CA LEU A 10 0.78 -1.60 10.58
C LEU A 10 -0.25 -0.84 9.73
N ILE A 11 -0.28 -1.14 8.43
CA ILE A 11 -1.36 -0.72 7.53
C ILE A 11 -2.02 -1.99 7.00
N HIS A 12 -3.34 -2.07 7.15
CA HIS A 12 -4.14 -3.12 6.56
C HIS A 12 -5.02 -2.52 5.47
N ALA A 13 -4.85 -3.00 4.24
CA ALA A 13 -5.65 -2.60 3.09
C ALA A 13 -6.46 -3.80 2.59
N ASP A 14 -7.78 -3.63 2.53
CA ASP A 14 -8.73 -4.67 2.15
C ASP A 14 -9.63 -4.15 1.03
N SER A 15 -9.54 -4.74 -0.16
CA SER A 15 -10.30 -4.34 -1.36
C SER A 15 -10.21 -2.84 -1.72
N MET A 16 -9.21 -2.13 -1.18
CA MET A 16 -8.97 -0.70 -1.35
C MET A 16 -8.53 -0.38 -2.78
N PHE A 17 -7.66 -1.20 -3.38
CA PHE A 17 -7.24 -0.98 -4.77
C PHE A 17 -8.39 -1.23 -5.74
N THR A 18 -9.26 -2.19 -5.44
CA THR A 18 -10.49 -2.44 -6.20
C THR A 18 -11.45 -1.25 -6.11
N LEU A 19 -11.64 -0.67 -4.92
CA LEU A 19 -12.49 0.51 -4.68
C LEU A 19 -12.00 1.76 -5.42
N TYR A 20 -10.69 1.99 -5.44
CA TYR A 20 -10.10 3.21 -6.03
C TYR A 20 -9.58 3.03 -7.45
N LYS A 21 -9.72 1.85 -8.06
CA LYS A 21 -9.24 1.51 -9.41
C LYS A 21 -9.62 2.53 -10.50
N ASN A 22 -10.77 3.18 -10.37
CA ASN A 22 -11.30 4.15 -11.34
C ASN A 22 -11.10 5.61 -10.92
N ARG A 23 -10.52 5.87 -9.75
CA ARG A 23 -10.38 7.21 -9.16
C ARG A 23 -8.95 7.63 -8.92
N CYS A 24 -8.06 6.68 -8.60
CA CYS A 24 -6.66 6.94 -8.32
C CYS A 24 -5.78 5.84 -8.88
N GLU A 25 -4.61 6.26 -9.33
CA GLU A 25 -3.54 5.36 -9.77
C GLU A 25 -2.98 4.60 -8.56
N MET A 26 -2.71 3.30 -8.74
CA MET A 26 -2.26 2.42 -7.66
C MET A 26 -0.93 2.88 -7.06
N ASP A 27 -0.07 3.45 -7.89
CA ASP A 27 1.23 4.03 -7.60
C ASP A 27 1.13 5.23 -6.64
N ARG A 28 0.13 6.09 -6.80
CA ARG A 28 -0.12 7.19 -5.85
C ARG A 28 -0.56 6.68 -4.48
N ILE A 29 -1.41 5.65 -4.47
CA ILE A 29 -1.88 5.02 -3.24
C ILE A 29 -0.70 4.37 -2.50
N LEU A 30 0.13 3.59 -3.21
CA LEU A 30 1.35 2.98 -2.67
C LEU A 30 2.32 4.02 -2.12
N LEU A 31 2.48 5.17 -2.78
CA LEU A 31 3.33 6.26 -2.31
C LEU A 31 2.80 6.87 -0.99
N GLU A 32 1.49 7.04 -0.87
CA GLU A 32 0.88 7.52 0.38
C GLU A 32 1.00 6.50 1.52
N MET A 33 0.81 5.20 1.22
CA MET A 33 1.06 4.13 2.18
C MET A 33 2.53 4.14 2.65
N ASP A 34 3.47 4.38 1.73
CA ASP A 34 4.90 4.49 2.05
C ASP A 34 5.19 5.71 2.96
N ARG A 35 4.55 6.85 2.67
CA ARG A 35 4.70 8.09 3.42
C ARG A 35 4.19 7.97 4.86
N ILE A 36 3.07 7.27 5.06
CA ILE A 36 2.40 7.14 6.35
C ILE A 36 3.06 6.10 7.25
N LEU A 37 3.63 5.04 6.68
CA LEU A 37 4.21 3.94 7.44
C LEU A 37 5.60 4.30 8.02
N ARG A 38 5.80 3.96 9.30
CA ARG A 38 7.07 4.10 10.02
C ARG A 38 8.17 3.21 9.40
N PRO A 39 9.47 3.55 9.48
CA PRO A 39 10.52 2.58 9.13
C PRO A 39 10.32 1.28 9.90
N ARG A 40 10.40 0.14 9.20
CA ARG A 40 10.14 -1.22 9.73
C ARG A 40 8.66 -1.55 10.00
N GLY A 41 7.72 -0.66 9.66
CA GLY A 41 6.31 -0.99 9.68
C GLY A 41 5.96 -2.08 8.66
N THR A 42 4.82 -2.74 8.87
CA THR A 42 4.31 -3.81 8.01
C THR A 42 3.08 -3.33 7.25
N VAL A 43 2.93 -3.77 6.01
CA VAL A 43 1.70 -3.57 5.23
C VAL A 43 1.14 -4.93 4.85
N ILE A 44 -0.15 -5.11 5.11
CA ILE A 44 -0.93 -6.28 4.71
C ILE A 44 -1.93 -5.83 3.67
N ILE A 45 -1.89 -6.46 2.48
CA ILE A 45 -2.71 -6.08 1.33
C ILE A 45 -3.53 -7.29 0.90
N ARG A 46 -4.84 -7.20 1.07
CA ARG A 46 -5.80 -8.22 0.63
C ARG A 46 -6.62 -7.69 -0.53
N GLU A 47 -6.37 -8.24 -1.71
CA GLU A 47 -7.00 -7.86 -2.97
C GLU A 47 -7.20 -9.09 -3.86
N ASP A 48 -7.90 -8.86 -4.98
CA ASP A 48 -7.95 -9.81 -6.10
C ASP A 48 -6.55 -10.18 -6.62
N VAL A 49 -6.41 -11.42 -7.08
CA VAL A 49 -5.13 -11.99 -7.54
C VAL A 49 -4.50 -11.13 -8.64
N ASP A 50 -5.30 -10.60 -9.58
CA ASP A 50 -4.79 -9.80 -10.69
C ASP A 50 -4.18 -8.47 -10.22
N LEU A 51 -4.78 -7.85 -9.21
CA LEU A 51 -4.27 -6.63 -8.59
C LEU A 51 -3.07 -6.93 -7.70
N LEU A 52 -3.08 -8.05 -6.99
CA LEU A 52 -2.00 -8.46 -6.10
C LEU A 52 -0.69 -8.64 -6.87
N VAL A 53 -0.72 -9.20 -8.08
CA VAL A 53 0.46 -9.34 -8.95
C VAL A 53 1.02 -7.97 -9.36
N LYS A 54 0.15 -7.03 -9.74
CA LYS A 54 0.56 -5.66 -10.11
C LYS A 54 1.15 -4.90 -8.93
N VAL A 55 0.48 -4.96 -7.78
CA VAL A 55 0.93 -4.32 -6.54
C VAL A 55 2.26 -4.91 -6.10
N LYS A 56 2.45 -6.24 -6.19
CA LYS A 56 3.73 -6.88 -5.86
C LYS A 56 4.86 -6.42 -6.79
N SER A 57 4.59 -6.25 -8.08
CA SER A 57 5.57 -5.72 -9.03
C SER A 57 5.99 -4.28 -8.69
N LEU A 58 5.05 -3.42 -8.31
CA LEU A 58 5.32 -2.04 -7.89
C LEU A 58 6.02 -1.98 -6.53
N ALA A 59 5.55 -2.79 -5.57
CA ALA A 59 6.10 -2.88 -4.23
C ALA A 59 7.51 -3.45 -4.22
N ASN A 60 7.89 -4.35 -5.15
CA ASN A 60 9.28 -4.81 -5.27
C ASN A 60 10.27 -3.68 -5.59
N GLY A 61 9.83 -2.59 -6.21
CA GLY A 61 10.65 -1.38 -6.40
C GLY A 61 10.83 -0.54 -5.13
N ILE A 62 9.99 -0.76 -4.12
CA ILE A 62 9.99 -0.04 -2.84
C ILE A 62 10.57 -0.99 -1.79
N SER A 63 11.70 -0.64 -1.19
CA SER A 63 12.42 -1.50 -0.22
C SER A 63 11.65 -1.66 1.12
N ARG A 64 10.52 -2.37 1.12
CA ARG A 64 9.73 -2.71 2.32
C ARG A 64 9.20 -4.14 2.25
N ARG A 65 9.15 -4.80 3.40
CA ARG A 65 8.61 -6.17 3.53
C ARG A 65 7.09 -6.11 3.54
N THR A 66 6.45 -6.44 2.42
CA THR A 66 5.01 -6.72 2.38
C THR A 66 4.75 -8.12 2.91
N VAL A 67 3.84 -8.27 3.88
CA VAL A 67 3.43 -9.58 4.39
C VAL A 67 2.00 -9.82 3.90
N LYS A 68 1.76 -11.04 3.40
CA LYS A 68 0.50 -11.54 2.80
C LYS A 68 -0.77 -10.91 3.36
#